data_AF-A0A536CJ61-F1
#
_entry.id   AF-A0A536CJ61-F1
#
_cell.length_a   1.000
_cell.length_b   1.000
_cell.length_c   1.000
_cell.angle_alpha   90.00
_cell.angle_beta   90.00
_cell.angle_gamma   90.00
#
_symmetry.space_group_name_H-M   'P 1'
#
loop_
_entity.id
_entity.type
_entity.pdbx_description
1 polymer ?
#
loop_
_entity_poly.entity_id
_entity_poly.type
_entity_poly.pdbx_seq_one_letter_code
_entity_poly.pdbx_strand_id
1 'polypeptide(L)'
;MSLSGLVLSIADNKQMLGLRYAEWATRAPSLEADIAAAAMGLDDLGHSRVLYGCLDPLGEDPRTANRETDPASLSALPYFDEPWSSWAHFVAANAILDTAFTVMVEACVNGKVEVLRHRLRKMLTEERYHFLHGRSWLRSGIEKGPLDEAWKQAIEWFGPPDGDTAGLHNEGKLSMGPVELKARLEERVETKAPAIRLDWNGWDPIRRRTRPGAVDDLTFGMLRGLEEKRFAPATTEKQA
;
A
#
# COMPACT_ATOMS: atom_id res chain seq x y z
N MET A 1 17.17 3.39 -0.37
CA MET A 1 16.67 2.00 -0.53
C MET A 1 16.98 1.49 -1.94
N SER A 2 17.02 0.18 -2.16
CA SER A 2 17.12 -0.42 -3.50
C SER A 2 15.77 -0.44 -4.23
N LEU A 3 15.77 -0.79 -5.52
CA LEU A 3 14.52 -0.99 -6.28
C LEU A 3 13.70 -2.15 -5.71
N SER A 4 14.35 -3.26 -5.31
CA SER A 4 13.66 -4.37 -4.66
C SER A 4 13.04 -3.95 -3.33
N GLY A 5 13.72 -3.11 -2.54
CA GLY A 5 13.15 -2.54 -1.33
C GLY A 5 11.90 -1.70 -1.59
N LEU A 6 11.90 -0.89 -2.67
CA LEU A 6 10.71 -0.14 -3.08
C LEU A 6 9.56 -1.07 -3.47
N VAL A 7 9.83 -2.10 -4.28
CA VAL A 7 8.82 -3.08 -4.70
C VAL A 7 8.27 -3.85 -3.50
N LEU A 8 9.11 -4.19 -2.52
CA LEU A 8 8.67 -4.78 -1.25
C LEU A 8 7.76 -3.83 -0.49
N SER A 9 8.10 -2.54 -0.40
CA SER A 9 7.22 -1.55 0.26
C SER A 9 5.86 -1.43 -0.46
N ILE A 10 5.80 -1.47 -1.79
CA ILE A 10 4.53 -1.50 -2.51
C ILE A 10 3.75 -2.78 -2.16
N ALA A 11 4.42 -3.93 -2.14
CA ALA A 11 3.80 -5.23 -1.82
C ALA A 11 3.18 -5.24 -0.42
N ASP A 12 3.93 -4.77 0.58
CA ASP A 12 3.48 -4.70 1.98
C ASP A 12 2.28 -3.76 2.14
N ASN A 13 2.34 -2.59 1.50
CA ASN A 13 1.23 -1.64 1.52
C ASN A 13 -0.02 -2.16 0.81
N LYS A 14 0.13 -2.85 -0.33
CA LYS A 14 -0.99 -3.49 -1.03
C LYS A 14 -1.59 -4.64 -0.23
N GLN A 15 -0.77 -5.43 0.46
CA GLN A 15 -1.27 -6.47 1.34
C GLN A 15 -2.08 -5.89 2.51
N MET A 16 -1.57 -4.83 3.13
CA MET A 16 -2.27 -4.11 4.20
C MET A 16 -3.57 -3.46 3.72
N LEU A 17 -3.54 -2.83 2.54
CA LEU A 17 -4.71 -2.20 1.96
C LEU A 17 -5.79 -3.24 1.65
N GLY A 18 -5.41 -4.38 1.09
CA GLY A 18 -6.32 -5.50 0.84
C GLY A 18 -7.00 -6.02 2.12
N LEU A 19 -6.24 -6.14 3.22
CA LEU A 19 -6.79 -6.51 4.53
C LEU A 19 -7.78 -5.45 5.03
N ARG A 20 -7.40 -4.16 5.01
CA ARG A 20 -8.27 -3.07 5.49
C ARG A 20 -9.53 -2.92 4.63
N TYR A 21 -9.48 -3.19 3.33
CA TYR A 21 -10.68 -3.28 2.51
C TYR A 21 -11.57 -4.46 2.89
N ALA A 22 -10.99 -5.64 3.15
CA ALA A 22 -11.75 -6.82 3.54
C ALA A 22 -12.51 -6.63 4.88
N GLU A 23 -11.95 -5.87 5.83
CA GLU A 23 -12.64 -5.50 7.08
C GLU A 23 -13.94 -4.72 6.85
N TRP A 24 -14.05 -4.04 5.71
CA TRP A 24 -15.21 -3.22 5.33
C TRP A 24 -16.21 -3.93 4.42
N ALA A 25 -16.00 -5.21 4.08
CA ALA A 25 -16.87 -6.00 3.20
C ALA A 25 -18.29 -6.25 3.74
N THR A 26 -18.59 -5.85 4.98
CA THR A 26 -19.92 -5.99 5.62
C THR A 26 -20.27 -4.78 6.51
N ARG A 27 -19.53 -3.68 6.37
CA ARG A 27 -19.59 -2.50 7.26
C ARG A 27 -19.67 -1.20 6.48
N ALA A 28 -19.65 -1.26 5.15
CA ALA A 28 -19.73 -0.09 4.30
C ALA A 28 -21.15 0.52 4.35
N PRO A 29 -21.32 1.78 3.91
CA PRO A 29 -22.62 2.47 4.00
C PRO A 29 -23.74 1.87 3.14
N SER A 30 -23.42 0.96 2.23
CA SER A 30 -24.37 0.34 1.29
C SER A 30 -23.85 -1.03 0.85
N LEU A 31 -24.77 -1.90 0.40
CA LEU A 31 -24.42 -3.23 -0.12
C LEU A 31 -23.47 -3.15 -1.32
N GLU A 32 -23.65 -2.17 -2.20
CA GLU A 32 -22.77 -1.94 -3.34
C GLU A 32 -21.36 -1.56 -2.88
N ALA A 33 -21.25 -0.77 -1.82
CA ALA A 33 -19.96 -0.41 -1.23
C ALA A 33 -19.30 -1.59 -0.49
N ASP A 34 -20.09 -2.48 0.13
CA ASP A 34 -19.59 -3.73 0.72
C ASP A 34 -18.99 -4.64 -0.37
N ILE A 35 -19.70 -4.81 -1.49
CA ILE A 35 -19.23 -5.60 -2.63
C ILE A 35 -17.97 -4.99 -3.24
N ALA A 36 -17.93 -3.66 -3.38
CA ALA A 36 -16.74 -2.96 -3.88
C ALA A 36 -15.54 -3.15 -2.95
N ALA A 37 -15.73 -3.02 -1.62
CA ALA A 37 -14.68 -3.24 -0.63
C ALA A 37 -14.14 -4.69 -0.70
N ALA A 38 -15.02 -5.68 -0.78
CA ALA A 38 -14.61 -7.08 -0.94
C ALA A 38 -13.81 -7.33 -2.23
N ALA A 39 -14.27 -6.77 -3.35
CA ALA A 39 -13.62 -6.92 -4.66
C ALA A 39 -12.22 -6.28 -4.67
N MET A 40 -12.11 -5.02 -4.22
CA MET A 40 -10.82 -4.32 -4.14
C MET A 40 -9.85 -5.01 -3.16
N GLY A 41 -10.39 -5.55 -2.06
CA GLY A 41 -9.60 -6.32 -1.09
C GLY A 41 -8.96 -7.57 -1.71
N LEU A 42 -9.73 -8.30 -2.51
CA LEU A 42 -9.23 -9.48 -3.24
C LEU A 42 -8.15 -9.09 -4.26
N ASP A 43 -8.40 -8.04 -5.04
CA ASP A 43 -7.48 -7.55 -6.06
C ASP A 43 -6.15 -7.13 -5.45
N ASP A 44 -6.15 -6.35 -4.36
CA ASP A 44 -4.92 -5.88 -3.70
C ASP A 44 -4.12 -7.00 -3.01
N LEU A 45 -4.81 -8.02 -2.47
CA LEU A 45 -4.14 -9.24 -2.02
C LEU A 45 -3.55 -10.03 -3.21
N GLY A 46 -4.14 -9.96 -4.40
CA GLY A 46 -3.55 -10.48 -5.63
C GLY A 46 -2.32 -9.68 -6.07
N HIS A 47 -2.43 -8.35 -6.08
CA HIS A 47 -1.36 -7.42 -6.45
C HIS A 47 -0.12 -7.58 -5.57
N SER A 48 -0.30 -7.69 -4.25
CA SER A 48 0.82 -7.92 -3.32
C SER A 48 1.59 -9.20 -3.65
N ARG A 49 0.90 -10.30 -3.99
CA ARG A 49 1.54 -11.56 -4.41
C ARG A 49 2.33 -11.41 -5.71
N VAL A 50 1.80 -10.65 -6.69
CA VAL A 50 2.52 -10.36 -7.94
C VAL A 50 3.79 -9.55 -7.66
N LEU A 51 3.70 -8.53 -6.79
CA LEU A 51 4.83 -7.69 -6.40
C LEU A 51 5.90 -8.49 -5.63
N TYR A 52 5.51 -9.32 -4.66
CA TYR A 52 6.44 -10.25 -4.00
C TYR A 52 7.13 -11.19 -5.00
N GLY A 53 6.38 -11.69 -5.99
CA GLY A 53 6.92 -12.52 -7.07
C GLY A 53 7.86 -11.79 -8.04
N CYS A 54 8.03 -10.47 -7.93
CA CYS A 54 9.01 -9.71 -8.69
C CYS A 54 10.38 -9.63 -8.00
N LEU A 55 10.48 -9.91 -6.68
CA LEU A 55 11.71 -9.70 -5.91
C LEU A 55 12.87 -10.59 -6.37
N ASP A 56 12.63 -11.89 -6.55
CA ASP A 56 13.65 -12.84 -7.01
C ASP A 56 14.18 -12.47 -8.43
N PRO A 57 13.34 -12.19 -9.44
CA PRO A 57 13.81 -11.70 -10.73
C PRO A 57 14.55 -10.34 -10.73
N LEU A 58 14.41 -9.52 -9.68
CA LEU A 58 15.18 -8.28 -9.53
C LEU A 58 16.61 -8.53 -9.03
N GLY A 59 16.93 -9.77 -8.65
CA GLY A 59 18.27 -10.18 -8.19
C GLY A 59 18.56 -9.89 -6.72
N GLU A 60 17.56 -9.40 -5.97
CA GLU A 60 17.65 -9.13 -4.54
C GLU A 60 16.27 -9.30 -3.90
N ASP A 61 16.17 -10.17 -2.91
CA ASP A 61 15.01 -10.26 -2.02
C ASP A 61 15.36 -9.62 -0.66
N PRO A 62 14.84 -8.42 -0.36
CA PRO A 62 15.15 -7.70 0.87
C PRO A 62 14.41 -8.26 2.11
N ARG A 63 13.57 -9.28 1.94
CA ARG A 63 12.84 -9.91 3.04
C ARG A 63 13.80 -10.69 3.95
N THR A 64 13.65 -10.50 5.26
CA THR A 64 14.44 -11.20 6.28
C THR A 64 13.57 -12.18 7.08
N ALA A 65 14.21 -13.08 7.83
CA ALA A 65 13.52 -14.03 8.71
C ALA A 65 12.66 -13.35 9.79
N ASN A 66 12.95 -12.09 10.14
CA ASN A 66 12.18 -11.32 11.11
C ASN A 66 10.73 -11.07 10.66
N ARG A 67 10.41 -11.25 9.37
CA ARG A 67 9.03 -11.15 8.86
C ARG A 67 8.06 -12.16 9.47
N GLU A 68 8.59 -13.22 10.10
CA GLU A 68 7.82 -14.22 10.82
C GLU A 68 7.65 -13.92 12.32
N THR A 69 8.25 -12.85 12.85
CA THR A 69 8.23 -12.60 14.30
C THR A 69 8.05 -11.15 14.68
N ASP A 70 8.39 -10.22 13.80
CA ASP A 70 8.42 -8.78 14.07
C ASP A 70 7.47 -8.03 13.11
N PRO A 71 6.35 -7.47 13.58
CA PRO A 71 5.44 -6.69 12.73
C PRO A 71 6.10 -5.42 12.18
N ALA A 72 7.15 -4.89 12.82
CA ALA A 72 7.89 -3.73 12.33
C ALA A 72 8.76 -4.03 11.10
N SER A 73 8.92 -5.30 10.74
CA SER A 73 9.59 -5.73 9.50
C SER A 73 8.75 -5.53 8.23
N LEU A 74 7.46 -5.17 8.38
CA LEU A 74 6.60 -4.74 7.27
C LEU A 74 6.86 -3.26 6.94
N SER A 75 7.13 -2.98 5.66
CA SER A 75 7.33 -1.64 5.10
C SER A 75 6.01 -0.95 4.74
N ALA A 76 5.03 -1.07 5.64
CA ALA A 76 3.69 -0.50 5.51
C ALA A 76 3.52 0.86 6.22
N LEU A 77 2.63 1.68 5.68
CA LEU A 77 2.33 3.01 6.19
C LEU A 77 1.63 3.00 7.55
N PRO A 78 1.88 4.01 8.40
CA PRO A 78 1.16 4.18 9.67
C PRO A 78 -0.37 4.19 9.54
N TYR A 79 -0.90 4.60 8.37
CA TYR A 79 -2.34 4.60 8.07
C TYR A 79 -3.00 3.23 8.20
N PHE A 80 -2.21 2.16 8.12
CA PHE A 80 -2.69 0.79 8.21
C PHE A 80 -2.35 0.10 9.53
N ASP A 81 -1.61 0.75 10.44
CA ASP A 81 -1.22 0.14 11.72
C ASP A 81 -2.46 -0.30 12.53
N GLU A 82 -3.53 0.51 12.49
CA GLU A 82 -4.78 0.27 13.22
C GLU A 82 -5.98 0.09 12.26
N PRO A 83 -7.02 -0.69 12.67
CA PRO A 83 -8.27 -0.76 11.94
C PRO A 83 -8.93 0.60 11.78
N TRP A 84 -9.55 0.84 10.62
CA TRP A 84 -10.23 2.11 10.36
C TRP A 84 -11.55 2.22 11.10
N SER A 85 -11.72 3.32 11.84
CA SER A 85 -12.91 3.56 12.65
C SER A 85 -14.07 4.21 11.91
N SER A 86 -13.86 4.73 10.70
CA SER A 86 -14.89 5.42 9.91
C SER A 86 -14.74 5.22 8.41
N TRP A 87 -15.86 5.36 7.67
CA TRP A 87 -15.88 5.27 6.21
C TRP A 87 -15.01 6.33 5.54
N ALA A 88 -14.84 7.50 6.18
CA ALA A 88 -13.94 8.54 5.70
C ALA A 88 -12.48 8.06 5.61
N HIS A 89 -12.03 7.19 6.53
CA HIS A 89 -10.70 6.60 6.45
C HIS A 89 -10.55 5.66 5.25
N PHE A 90 -11.57 4.84 4.99
CA PHE A 90 -11.64 3.97 3.82
C PHE A 90 -11.55 4.79 2.53
N VAL A 91 -12.40 5.80 2.39
CA VAL A 91 -12.44 6.65 1.18
C VAL A 91 -11.13 7.40 1.00
N ALA A 92 -10.53 7.93 2.07
CA ALA A 92 -9.24 8.60 1.98
C ALA A 92 -8.10 7.65 1.55
N ALA A 93 -8.07 6.42 2.08
CA ALA A 93 -7.12 5.40 1.64
C ALA A 93 -7.32 5.04 0.17
N ASN A 94 -8.57 4.75 -0.25
CA ASN A 94 -8.87 4.37 -1.62
C ASN A 94 -8.65 5.49 -2.64
N ALA A 95 -8.99 6.74 -2.29
CA ALA A 95 -8.78 7.85 -3.19
C ALA A 95 -7.31 8.24 -3.28
N ILE A 96 -6.59 8.32 -2.15
CA ILE A 96 -5.25 8.92 -2.09
C ILE A 96 -4.14 7.87 -2.03
N LEU A 97 -4.15 6.98 -1.04
CA LEU A 97 -3.04 6.03 -0.82
C LEU A 97 -3.00 4.96 -1.91
N ASP A 98 -4.16 4.39 -2.24
CA ASP A 98 -4.30 3.39 -3.29
C ASP A 98 -3.79 3.96 -4.63
N THR A 99 -4.29 5.14 -5.02
CA THR A 99 -3.82 5.88 -6.20
C THR A 99 -2.32 6.20 -6.12
N ALA A 100 -1.78 6.55 -4.95
CA ALA A 100 -0.35 6.81 -4.79
C ALA A 100 0.49 5.55 -5.07
N PHE A 101 0.04 4.38 -4.61
CA PHE A 101 0.66 3.10 -4.95
C PHE A 101 0.54 2.79 -6.44
N THR A 102 -0.64 3.00 -7.04
CA THR A 102 -0.85 2.84 -8.49
C THR A 102 0.09 3.73 -9.29
N VAL A 103 0.30 4.98 -8.87
CA VAL A 103 1.20 5.95 -9.54
C VAL A 103 2.67 5.53 -9.42
N MET A 104 3.09 4.97 -8.29
CA MET A 104 4.43 4.37 -8.18
C MET A 104 4.58 3.12 -9.07
N VAL A 105 3.54 2.28 -9.16
CA VAL A 105 3.51 1.14 -10.09
C VAL A 105 3.57 1.61 -11.54
N GLU A 106 2.86 2.69 -11.90
CA GLU A 106 2.96 3.35 -13.21
C GLU A 106 4.40 3.80 -13.46
N ALA A 107 5.09 4.35 -12.45
CA ALA A 107 6.49 4.73 -12.56
C ALA A 107 7.40 3.54 -12.87
N CYS A 108 7.18 2.39 -12.21
CA CYS A 108 7.89 1.13 -12.45
C CYS A 108 7.62 0.58 -13.86
N VAL A 109 6.36 0.56 -14.31
CA VAL A 109 5.95 0.03 -15.62
C VAL A 109 6.52 0.83 -16.78
N ASN A 110 6.65 2.15 -16.59
CA ASN A 110 7.19 3.06 -17.59
C ASN A 110 8.71 3.28 -17.45
N GLY A 111 9.34 2.71 -16.41
CA GLY A 111 10.79 2.67 -16.26
C GLY A 111 11.46 1.64 -17.17
N LYS A 112 12.79 1.49 -17.06
CA LYS A 112 13.60 0.61 -17.94
C LYS A 112 13.77 -0.83 -17.44
N VAL A 113 13.12 -1.22 -16.34
CA VAL A 113 13.30 -2.54 -15.70
C VAL A 113 12.27 -3.54 -16.21
N GLU A 114 12.66 -4.33 -17.22
CA GLU A 114 11.75 -5.18 -18.01
C GLU A 114 10.82 -6.09 -17.20
N VAL A 115 11.30 -6.70 -16.11
CA VAL A 115 10.45 -7.58 -15.30
C VAL A 115 9.26 -6.84 -14.68
N LEU A 116 9.46 -5.60 -14.22
CA LEU A 116 8.39 -4.78 -13.65
C LEU A 116 7.43 -4.31 -14.73
N ARG A 117 7.95 -3.92 -15.90
CA ARG A 117 7.12 -3.55 -17.07
C ARG A 117 6.21 -4.69 -17.48
N HIS A 118 6.70 -5.92 -17.51
CA HIS A 118 5.90 -7.06 -17.93
C HIS A 118 4.88 -7.47 -16.86
N ARG A 119 5.33 -7.65 -15.60
CA ARG A 119 4.50 -8.23 -14.55
C ARG A 119 3.45 -7.28 -13.98
N LEU A 120 3.71 -5.97 -13.98
CA LEU A 120 2.82 -4.99 -13.32
C LEU A 120 1.82 -4.29 -14.26
N ARG A 121 1.89 -4.53 -15.58
CA ARG A 121 0.94 -3.92 -16.54
C ARG A 121 -0.52 -4.30 -16.29
N LYS A 122 -0.77 -5.56 -15.92
CA LYS A 122 -2.14 -6.06 -15.67
C LYS A 122 -2.75 -5.36 -14.46
N MET A 123 -1.96 -5.22 -13.40
CA MET A 123 -2.34 -4.51 -12.18
C MET A 123 -2.84 -3.09 -12.50
N LEU A 124 -2.16 -2.31 -13.35
CA LEU A 124 -2.64 -0.96 -13.73
C LEU A 124 -4.02 -0.95 -14.41
N THR A 125 -4.42 -2.05 -15.04
CA THR A 125 -5.76 -2.17 -15.66
C THR A 125 -6.84 -2.44 -14.61
N GLU A 126 -6.52 -3.27 -13.62
CA GLU A 126 -7.40 -3.65 -12.50
C GLU A 126 -7.64 -2.44 -11.57
N GLU A 127 -6.57 -1.70 -11.25
CA GLU A 127 -6.57 -0.48 -10.43
C GLU A 127 -7.46 0.66 -10.98
N ARG A 128 -7.83 0.60 -12.27
CA ARG A 128 -8.74 1.59 -12.86
C ARG A 128 -10.09 1.61 -12.16
N TYR A 129 -10.58 0.46 -11.69
CA TYR A 129 -11.84 0.40 -10.94
C TYR A 129 -11.71 1.07 -9.58
N HIS A 130 -10.62 0.80 -8.86
CA HIS A 130 -10.32 1.39 -7.54
C HIS A 130 -10.31 2.91 -7.63
N PHE A 131 -9.62 3.45 -8.63
CA PHE A 131 -9.56 4.88 -8.89
C PHE A 131 -10.95 5.50 -9.11
N LEU A 132 -11.79 4.87 -9.94
CA LEU A 132 -13.13 5.39 -10.21
C LEU A 132 -14.01 5.36 -8.95
N HIS A 133 -13.92 4.30 -8.15
CA HIS A 133 -14.61 4.17 -6.88
C HIS A 133 -14.19 5.28 -5.89
N GLY A 134 -12.87 5.41 -5.64
CA GLY A 134 -12.33 6.39 -4.70
C GLY A 134 -12.64 7.83 -5.11
N ARG A 135 -12.49 8.15 -6.40
CA ARG A 135 -12.81 9.49 -6.93
C ARG A 135 -14.30 9.82 -6.79
N SER A 136 -15.19 8.84 -7.01
CA SER A 136 -16.63 9.05 -6.86
C SER A 136 -16.98 9.43 -5.42
N TRP A 137 -16.43 8.71 -4.44
CA TRP A 137 -16.66 9.02 -3.02
C TRP A 137 -16.00 10.32 -2.57
N LEU A 138 -14.80 10.62 -3.07
CA LEU A 138 -14.13 11.88 -2.74
C LEU A 138 -14.95 13.10 -3.19
N ARG A 139 -15.60 13.02 -4.36
CA ARG A 139 -16.50 14.08 -4.87
C ARG A 139 -17.76 14.26 -4.02
N SER A 140 -18.24 13.21 -3.36
CA SER A 140 -19.34 13.29 -2.40
C SER A 140 -18.94 13.99 -1.09
N GLY A 141 -17.64 14.15 -0.84
CA GLY A 141 -17.07 14.78 0.34
C GLY A 141 -16.87 13.81 1.50
N ILE A 142 -15.73 13.97 2.20
CA ILE A 142 -15.40 13.26 3.43
C ILE A 142 -14.77 14.20 4.45
N GLU A 143 -14.64 13.73 5.69
CA GLU A 143 -13.93 14.45 6.74
C GLU A 143 -12.49 14.77 6.34
N LYS A 144 -12.04 15.99 6.67
CA LYS A 144 -10.72 16.48 6.29
C LYS A 144 -9.57 15.76 7.00
N GLY A 145 -9.78 15.31 8.24
CA GLY A 145 -8.75 14.66 9.04
C GLY A 145 -8.14 13.43 8.36
N PRO A 146 -8.94 12.40 8.04
CA PRO A 146 -8.45 11.21 7.31
C PRO A 146 -7.84 11.55 5.94
N LEU A 147 -8.43 12.53 5.23
CA LEU A 147 -7.93 12.97 3.93
C LEU A 147 -6.54 13.62 4.01
N ASP A 148 -6.34 14.56 4.94
CA ASP A 148 -5.06 15.24 5.17
C ASP A 148 -3.98 14.25 5.63
N GLU A 149 -4.35 13.29 6.49
CA GLU A 149 -3.47 12.21 6.95
C GLU A 149 -3.02 11.33 5.76
N ALA A 150 -3.95 10.92 4.89
CA ALA A 150 -3.64 10.13 3.70
C ALA A 150 -2.73 10.89 2.72
N TRP A 151 -2.97 12.18 2.48
CA TRP A 151 -2.09 13.01 1.64
C TRP A 151 -0.69 13.13 2.22
N LYS A 152 -0.59 13.38 3.53
CA LYS A 152 0.70 13.47 4.23
C LYS A 152 1.49 12.18 4.07
N GLN A 153 0.85 11.04 4.32
CA GLN A 153 1.52 9.75 4.24
C GLN A 153 1.84 9.35 2.79
N ALA A 154 1.02 9.70 1.79
CA ALA A 154 1.37 9.48 0.37
C ALA A 154 2.65 10.24 -0.04
N ILE A 155 2.74 11.53 0.33
CA ILE A 155 3.91 12.36 -0.01
C ILE A 155 5.14 11.90 0.77
N GLU A 156 4.98 11.56 2.06
CA GLU A 156 6.05 10.96 2.87
C GLU A 156 6.54 9.64 2.28
N TRP A 157 5.61 8.83 1.76
CA TRP A 157 5.92 7.57 1.11
C TRP A 157 6.58 7.75 -0.26
N PHE A 158 6.37 8.86 -0.98
CA PHE A 158 7.19 9.14 -2.18
C PHE A 158 8.64 9.50 -1.85
N GLY A 159 8.90 9.90 -0.60
CA GLY A 159 10.23 10.13 -0.07
C GLY A 159 10.78 11.54 -0.36
N PRO A 160 11.99 11.86 0.13
CA PRO A 160 12.61 13.17 -0.04
C PRO A 160 12.82 13.51 -1.52
N PRO A 161 12.73 14.79 -1.93
CA PRO A 161 12.92 15.21 -3.33
C PRO A 161 14.28 14.82 -3.94
N ASP A 162 15.31 14.67 -3.12
CA ASP A 162 16.67 14.26 -3.46
C ASP A 162 17.02 12.86 -2.89
N GLY A 163 16.01 12.12 -2.44
CA GLY A 163 16.13 10.81 -1.82
C GLY A 163 16.30 9.65 -2.80
N ASP A 164 16.07 8.45 -2.29
CA ASP A 164 16.28 7.21 -3.04
C ASP A 164 15.36 7.05 -4.26
N THR A 165 14.09 7.44 -4.16
CA THR A 165 13.15 7.45 -5.30
C THR A 165 13.64 8.40 -6.40
N ALA A 166 14.22 9.55 -6.05
CA ALA A 166 14.84 10.45 -7.01
C ALA A 166 16.07 9.82 -7.65
N GLY A 167 16.91 9.11 -6.88
CA GLY A 167 18.03 8.33 -7.41
C GLY A 167 17.58 7.26 -8.42
N LEU A 168 16.55 6.47 -8.08
CA LEU A 168 15.98 5.45 -8.98
C LEU A 168 15.40 6.07 -10.26
N HIS A 169 14.81 7.26 -10.15
CA HIS A 169 14.34 8.03 -11.30
C HIS A 169 15.49 8.50 -12.20
N ASN A 170 16.53 9.10 -11.62
CA ASN A 170 17.72 9.55 -12.34
C ASN A 170 18.45 8.41 -13.06
N GLU A 171 18.42 7.21 -12.47
CA GLU A 171 18.93 5.99 -13.09
C GLU A 171 18.01 5.43 -14.20
N GLY A 172 16.81 5.98 -14.38
CA GLY A 172 15.78 5.52 -15.32
C GLY A 172 15.09 4.21 -14.92
N LYS A 173 15.31 3.73 -13.68
CA LYS A 173 14.60 2.56 -13.13
C LYS A 173 13.13 2.89 -12.88
N LEU A 174 12.85 4.14 -12.49
CA LEU A 174 11.51 4.73 -12.43
C LEU A 174 11.38 5.83 -13.47
N SER A 175 10.21 5.95 -14.10
CA SER A 175 9.91 7.06 -15.03
C SER A 175 9.53 8.37 -14.33
N MET A 176 9.23 8.34 -13.03
CA MET A 176 8.82 9.49 -12.23
C MET A 176 9.64 9.54 -10.94
N GLY A 177 10.10 10.73 -10.56
CA GLY A 177 10.68 11.02 -9.25
C GLY A 177 9.61 11.51 -8.26
N PRO A 178 9.99 11.87 -7.02
CA PRO A 178 9.02 12.27 -5.97
C PRO A 178 8.10 13.43 -6.38
N VAL A 179 8.63 14.42 -7.12
CA VAL A 179 7.87 15.60 -7.56
C VAL A 179 6.86 15.21 -8.64
N GLU A 180 7.27 14.39 -9.62
CA GLU A 180 6.41 13.91 -10.69
C GLU A 180 5.33 12.97 -10.15
N LEU A 181 5.66 12.09 -9.20
CA LEU A 181 4.71 11.20 -8.52
C LEU A 181 3.62 11.99 -7.80
N LYS A 182 3.99 13.05 -7.05
CA LYS A 182 3.01 13.95 -6.42
C LYS A 182 2.12 14.65 -7.44
N ALA A 183 2.71 15.20 -8.50
CA ALA A 183 1.96 15.88 -9.55
C ALA A 183 0.98 14.93 -10.26
N ARG A 184 1.42 13.70 -10.53
CA ARG A 184 0.60 12.65 -11.14
C ARG A 184 -0.53 12.20 -10.22
N LEU A 185 -0.27 12.07 -8.92
CA LEU A 185 -1.32 11.79 -7.94
C LEU A 185 -2.39 12.88 -7.93
N GLU A 186 -1.99 14.15 -7.86
CA GLU A 186 -2.91 15.31 -7.91
C GLU A 186 -3.74 15.34 -9.20
N GLU A 187 -3.13 15.04 -10.34
CA GLU A 187 -3.81 14.94 -11.64
C GLU A 187 -4.86 13.82 -11.62
N ARG A 188 -4.48 12.62 -11.16
CA ARG A 188 -5.41 11.48 -11.09
C ARG A 188 -6.62 11.82 -10.24
N VAL A 189 -6.42 12.28 -9.01
CA VAL A 189 -7.52 12.54 -8.07
C VAL A 189 -8.21 13.89 -8.30
N GLU A 190 -7.79 14.65 -9.32
CA GLU A 190 -8.34 15.97 -9.67
C GLU A 190 -8.36 16.97 -8.50
N THR A 191 -7.44 16.81 -7.55
CA THR A 191 -7.38 17.58 -6.30
C THR A 191 -5.94 17.88 -5.95
N LYS A 192 -5.65 19.12 -5.52
CA LYS A 192 -4.31 19.50 -5.06
C LYS A 192 -4.07 18.97 -3.66
N ALA A 193 -2.85 18.49 -3.41
CA ALA A 193 -2.42 18.14 -2.07
C ALA A 193 -2.42 19.39 -1.19
N PRO A 194 -2.78 19.28 0.11
CA PRO A 194 -2.62 20.38 1.05
C PRO A 194 -1.13 20.75 1.19
N ALA A 195 -0.88 21.96 1.69
CA ALA A 195 0.49 22.39 1.99
C ALA A 195 1.06 21.56 3.15
N ILE A 196 1.88 20.57 2.82
CA ILE A 196 2.47 19.62 3.77
C ILE A 196 3.97 19.92 3.89
N ARG A 197 4.43 20.13 5.12
CA ARG A 197 5.85 20.23 5.46
C ARG A 197 6.26 18.97 6.21
N LEU A 198 7.16 18.19 5.61
CA LEU A 198 7.73 16.99 6.22
C LEU A 198 9.13 17.30 6.76
N ASP A 199 9.46 16.72 7.91
CA ASP A 199 10.81 16.69 8.44
C ASP A 199 11.45 15.34 8.08
N TRP A 200 12.51 15.39 7.28
CA TRP A 200 13.19 14.20 6.79
C TRP A 200 14.27 13.68 7.75
N ASN A 201 14.62 14.41 8.82
CA ASN A 201 15.69 14.03 9.75
C ASN A 201 15.39 12.73 10.54
N GLY A 202 14.12 12.31 10.61
CA GLY A 202 13.69 11.06 11.23
C GLY A 202 12.94 10.13 10.29
N TRP A 203 13.00 10.36 8.97
CA TRP A 203 12.31 9.52 8.00
C TRP A 203 13.05 8.18 7.85
N ASP A 204 12.33 7.08 8.05
CA ASP A 204 12.83 5.73 7.81
C ASP A 204 12.78 5.44 6.30
N PRO A 205 13.93 5.27 5.60
CA PRO A 205 13.94 5.03 4.17
C PRO A 205 13.47 3.63 3.75
N ILE A 206 13.44 2.67 4.68
CA ILE A 206 13.03 1.28 4.43
C ILE A 206 11.51 1.17 4.59
N ARG A 207 10.97 1.74 5.67
CA ARG A 207 9.52 1.71 5.96
C ARG A 207 8.77 2.91 5.40
N ARG A 208 9.51 3.91 4.92
CA ARG A 208 9.02 5.12 4.23
C ARG A 208 8.01 5.91 5.06
N ARG A 209 8.31 6.05 6.35
CA ARG A 209 7.47 6.71 7.36
C ARG A 209 8.32 7.51 8.35
N THR A 210 7.82 8.62 8.87
CA THR A 210 8.48 9.38 9.96
C THR A 210 8.01 8.95 11.35
N ARG A 211 6.78 8.43 11.45
CA ARG A 211 6.19 7.99 12.72
C ARG A 211 6.61 6.54 13.02
N PRO A 212 7.11 6.20 14.22
CA PRO A 212 7.33 4.81 14.59
C PRO A 212 6.00 4.04 14.74
N GLY A 213 6.06 2.72 14.93
CA GLY A 213 4.89 1.86 15.11
C GLY A 213 4.84 0.71 14.12
N ALA A 214 3.93 -0.22 14.34
CA ALA A 214 3.66 -1.35 13.46
C ALA A 214 2.22 -1.80 13.69
N VAL A 215 1.73 -2.68 12.83
CA VAL A 215 0.43 -3.32 13.01
C VAL A 215 0.36 -4.09 14.33
N ASP A 216 -0.85 -4.16 14.90
CA ASP A 216 -1.11 -4.93 16.10
C ASP A 216 -0.91 -6.45 15.87
N ASP A 217 -0.73 -7.21 16.96
CA ASP A 217 -0.44 -8.64 16.92
C ASP A 217 -1.55 -9.46 16.26
N LEU A 218 -2.82 -9.03 16.38
CA LEU A 218 -3.95 -9.73 15.77
C LEU A 218 -3.91 -9.56 14.25
N THR A 219 -3.76 -8.32 13.78
CA THR A 219 -3.55 -7.98 12.36
C THR A 219 -2.35 -8.75 11.80
N PHE A 220 -1.22 -8.74 12.51
CA PHE A 220 -0.01 -9.46 12.10
C PHE A 220 -0.18 -10.98 12.07
N GLY A 221 -0.99 -11.54 12.97
CA GLY A 221 -1.36 -12.96 12.97
C GLY A 221 -2.23 -13.34 11.77
N MET A 222 -3.22 -12.49 11.42
CA MET A 222 -4.11 -12.71 10.27
C MET A 222 -3.34 -12.74 8.94
N LEU A 223 -2.41 -11.80 8.74
CA LEU A 223 -1.58 -11.73 7.51
C LEU A 223 -0.75 -13.00 7.26
N ARG A 224 -0.47 -13.77 8.31
CA ARG A 224 0.33 -14.99 8.29
C ARG A 224 -0.50 -16.27 8.37
N GLY A 225 -1.83 -16.16 8.35
CA GLY A 225 -2.74 -17.30 8.50
C GLY A 225 -2.64 -17.99 9.87
N LEU A 226 -1.98 -17.39 10.86
CA LEU A 226 -1.81 -17.99 12.19
C LEU A 226 -3.14 -18.03 12.95
N GLU A 227 -4.02 -17.10 12.65
CA GLU A 227 -5.35 -17.00 13.24
C GLU A 227 -6.29 -18.12 12.77
N GLU A 228 -6.04 -18.72 11.60
CA GLU A 228 -6.81 -19.87 11.10
C GLU A 228 -6.69 -21.08 12.04
N LYS A 229 -5.56 -21.22 12.73
CA LYS A 229 -5.33 -22.30 13.70
C LYS A 229 -6.35 -22.29 14.84
N ARG A 230 -6.97 -21.15 15.14
CA ARG A 230 -8.03 -21.05 16.16
C ARG A 230 -9.33 -21.75 15.73
N PHE A 231 -9.52 -21.94 14.43
CA PHE A 231 -10.68 -22.62 13.84
C PHE A 231 -10.37 -24.05 13.40
N ALA A 232 -9.09 -24.46 13.45
CA ALA A 232 -8.71 -25.84 13.19
C ALA A 232 -9.21 -26.75 14.33
N PRO A 233 -9.76 -27.93 14.04
CA PRO A 233 -10.09 -28.90 15.09
C PRO A 233 -8.83 -29.24 15.89
N ALA A 234 -8.94 -29.29 17.21
CA ALA A 234 -7.84 -29.70 18.07
C ALA A 234 -7.34 -31.08 17.59
N THR A 235 -6.05 -31.18 17.26
CA THR A 235 -5.43 -32.47 16.95
C THR A 235 -5.58 -33.35 18.19
N THR A 236 -6.47 -34.33 18.13
CA THR A 236 -6.51 -35.42 19.09
C THR A 236 -5.17 -36.13 18.99
N GLU A 237 -4.32 -35.92 19.98
CA GLU A 237 -3.14 -36.76 20.18
C GLU A 237 -3.63 -38.21 20.18
N LYS A 238 -3.22 -38.98 19.17
CA LYS A 238 -3.37 -40.43 19.20
C LYS A 238 -2.57 -40.91 20.41
N GLN A 239 -3.27 -41.19 21.51
CA GLN A 239 -2.73 -41.97 22.60
C GLN A 239 -2.23 -43.29 22.01
N ALA A 240 -0.92 -43.51 22.17
CA ALA A 240 -0.22 -44.74 21.82
C ALA A 240 -0.62 -45.89 22.75
#